data_AF-A0A535GP99-F1
#
_entry.id   AF-A0A535GP99-F1
#
_cell.length_a   1.000
_cell.length_b   1.000
_cell.length_c   1.000
_cell.angle_alpha   90.00
_cell.angle_beta   90.00
_cell.angle_gamma   90.00
#
_symmetry.space_group_name_H-M   'P 1'
#
loop_
_entity.id
_entity.type
_entity.pdbx_description
1 polymer ?
#
loop_
_entity_poly.entity_id
_entity_poly.type
_entity_poly.pdbx_seq_one_letter_code
_entity_poly.pdbx_strand_id
1 'polypeptide(L)' 'MSAYTLLQLLEVAISSLILLVGVLKGWPPVALLGGGFLIGKAILNILWPEGGTVYRRSLIGYGVAFVFVPGGAIIAHFTG' A
#
# COMPACT_ATOMS: atom_id res chain seq x y z
N MET A 1 -12.83 -13.77 -13.91
CA MET A 1 -12.06 -12.62 -13.38
C MET A 1 -10.85 -12.40 -14.27
N SER A 2 -10.44 -11.15 -14.47
CA SER A 2 -9.20 -10.86 -15.18
C SER A 2 -7.99 -11.32 -14.35
N ALA A 3 -6.93 -11.79 -15.02
CA ALA A 3 -5.66 -12.12 -14.37
C ALA A 3 -5.11 -10.96 -13.53
N TYR A 4 -5.36 -9.72 -13.99
CA TYR A 4 -5.00 -8.50 -13.26
C TYR A 4 -5.76 -8.34 -11.94
N THR A 5 -7.05 -8.70 -11.91
CA THR A 5 -7.87 -8.64 -10.69
C THR A 5 -7.40 -9.66 -9.65
N LEU A 6 -6.99 -10.86 -10.09
CA LEU A 6 -6.41 -11.87 -9.20
C LEU A 6 -5.08 -11.41 -8.59
N LEU A 7 -4.22 -10.78 -9.40
CA LEU A 7 -2.98 -10.19 -8.92
C LEU A 7 -3.26 -9.09 -7.87
N GLN A 8 -4.21 -8.19 -8.14
CA GLN A 8 -4.57 -7.14 -7.20
C GLN A 8 -5.06 -7.71 -5.85
N LEU A 9 -5.91 -8.75 -5.88
CA LEU A 9 -6.38 -9.40 -4.66
C LEU A 9 -5.24 -10.05 -3.88
N LEU A 10 -4.31 -10.72 -4.57
CA LEU A 10 -3.13 -11.30 -3.95
C LEU A 10 -2.26 -10.22 -3.27
N GLU A 11 -2.01 -9.12 -3.96
CA GLU A 11 -1.21 -8.01 -3.43
C GLU A 11 -1.88 -7.35 -2.22
N VAL A 12 -3.21 -7.17 -2.26
CA VAL A 12 -3.98 -6.66 -1.11
C VAL A 12 -3.93 -7.64 0.07
N ALA A 13 -4.05 -8.95 -0.18
CA ALA A 13 -3.95 -9.97 0.86
C ALA A 13 -2.57 -9.96 1.53
N ILE A 14 -1.49 -9.90 0.74
CA ILE A 14 -0.11 -9.82 1.26
C ILE A 14 0.09 -8.53 2.07
N SER A 15 -0.34 -7.38 1.54
CA SER A 15 -0.19 -6.09 2.22
C SER A 15 -0.96 -6.04 3.55
N SER A 16 -2.15 -6.66 3.58
CA SER A 16 -2.95 -6.81 4.80
C SER A 16 -2.28 -7.72 5.83
N LEU A 17 -1.67 -8.83 5.39
CA LEU A 17 -0.88 -9.72 6.25
C LEU A 17 0.30 -8.98 6.88
N ILE A 18 1.04 -8.22 6.08
CA ILE A 18 2.18 -7.42 6.56
C ILE A 18 1.72 -6.41 7.62
N LEU A 19 0.64 -5.68 7.35
CA LEU A 19 0.05 -4.72 8.30
C LEU A 19 -0.32 -5.43 9.61
N LEU A 20 -1.06 -6.54 9.52
CA LEU A 20 -1.54 -7.28 10.67
C LEU A 20 -0.39 -7.85 11.51
N VAL A 21 0.64 -8.40 10.88
CA VAL A 21 1.86 -8.87 11.57
C VAL A 21 2.56 -7.71 12.27
N GLY A 22 2.71 -6.56 11.59
CA GLY A 22 3.31 -5.37 12.17
C GLY A 22 2.57 -4.88 13.40
N VAL A 23 1.24 -4.84 13.36
CA VAL A 23 0.39 -4.45 14.50
C VAL A 23 0.51 -5.46 15.65
N LEU A 24 0.34 -6.76 15.37
CA LEU A 24 0.33 -7.81 16.41
C LEU A 24 1.69 -7.99 17.09
N LYS A 25 2.80 -7.69 16.39
CA LYS A 25 4.16 -7.76 16.95
C LYS A 25 4.63 -6.45 17.57
N GLY A 26 3.83 -5.37 17.49
CA GLY A 26 4.25 -4.05 17.94
C GLY A 26 5.46 -3.54 17.16
N TRP A 27 5.47 -3.76 15.84
CA TRP A 27 6.53 -3.33 14.92
C TRP A 27 6.01 -2.20 14.01
N PRO A 28 6.07 -0.93 14.46
CA PRO A 28 5.54 0.21 13.72
C PRO A 28 6.02 0.30 12.27
N PRO A 29 7.32 0.08 11.94
CA PRO A 29 7.78 0.16 10.57
C PRO A 29 7.12 -0.86 9.64
N VAL A 30 6.86 -2.07 10.15
CA VAL A 30 6.23 -3.17 9.40
C VAL A 30 4.75 -2.89 9.20
N ALA A 31 4.07 -2.37 10.22
CA ALA A 31 2.67 -1.94 10.12
C ALA A 31 2.52 -0.82 9.08
N LEU A 32 3.40 0.17 9.10
CA LEU A 32 3.41 1.28 8.16
C LEU A 32 3.69 0.82 6.72
N LEU A 33 4.59 -0.15 6.53
CA LEU A 33 4.88 -0.72 5.23
C LEU A 33 3.62 -1.39 4.64
N GLY A 34 2.95 -2.25 5.40
CA GLY A 34 1.70 -2.90 4.96
C GLY A 34 0.57 -1.90 4.68
N GLY A 35 0.38 -0.93 5.58
CA GLY A 35 -0.61 0.13 5.42
C GLY A 35 -0.35 1.02 4.20
N GLY A 36 0.91 1.41 3.97
CA GLY A 36 1.31 2.20 2.81
C GLY A 36 1.02 1.50 1.48
N PHE A 37 1.31 0.19 1.39
CA PHE A 37 0.97 -0.59 0.20
C PHE A 37 -0.55 -0.66 -0.03
N LEU A 38 -1.34 -0.82 1.02
CA LEU A 38 -2.81 -0.80 0.92
C LEU A 38 -3.34 0.56 0.44
N ILE A 39 -2.78 1.66 0.93
CA ILE A 39 -3.11 3.01 0.45
C ILE A 39 -2.78 3.14 -1.04
N GLY A 40 -1.59 2.68 -1.46
CA GLY A 40 -1.21 2.69 -2.87
C GLY A 40 -2.17 1.87 -3.75
N LYS A 41 -2.65 0.73 -3.26
CA LYS A 41 -3.68 -0.09 -3.94
C LYS A 41 -5.05 0.57 -3.97
N ALA A 42 -5.44 1.27 -2.90
CA ALA A 42 -6.69 2.03 -2.87
C ALA A 42 -6.68 3.14 -3.93
N ILE A 43 -5.59 3.90 -4.02
CA ILE A 43 -5.41 4.97 -5.03
C ILE A 43 -5.47 4.39 -6.45
N LEU A 44 -4.78 3.28 -6.68
CA LEU A 44 -4.84 2.52 -7.94
C LEU A 44 -6.28 2.19 -8.37
N ASN A 45 -7.13 1.79 -7.42
CA ASN A 45 -8.51 1.43 -7.66
C ASN A 45 -9.42 2.66 -7.82
N ILE A 46 -9.15 3.75 -7.09
CA ILE A 46 -9.85 5.04 -7.25
C ILE A 46 -9.61 5.63 -8.63
N LEU A 47 -8.39 5.52 -9.17
CA LEU A 47 -8.03 6.00 -10.51
C LEU A 47 -8.52 5.06 -11.62
N TRP A 48 -9.17 3.94 -11.29
CA TRP A 48 -9.67 2.99 -12.28
C TRP A 48 -10.66 3.59 -13.30
N PRO A 49 -11.66 4.40 -12.87
CA PRO A 49 -12.65 5.00 -13.77
C PRO A 49 -12.09 6.11 -14.67
N GLU A 50 -10.96 6.72 -14.32
CA GLU A 50 -10.35 7.83 -15.08
C GLU A 50 -9.73 7.41 -16.42
N GLY A 51 -9.68 6.11 -16.71
CA GLY A 51 -9.06 5.61 -17.94
C GLY A 51 -7.52 5.65 -17.90
N GLY A 52 -6.88 5.31 -19.01
CA GLY A 52 -5.41 5.23 -19.13
C GLY A 52 -4.80 3.86 -18.78
N THR A 53 -3.47 3.76 -18.88
CA THR A 53 -2.75 2.49 -18.72
C THR A 53 -2.63 2.09 -17.25
N VAL A 54 -2.61 0.78 -16.99
CA VAL A 54 -2.32 0.21 -15.67
C VAL A 54 -1.01 0.77 -15.10
N TYR A 55 0.00 0.93 -15.96
CA TYR A 55 1.32 1.47 -15.57
C TYR A 55 1.24 2.87 -14.95
N ARG A 56 0.50 3.80 -15.57
CA ARG A 56 0.36 5.18 -15.07
C ARG A 56 -0.27 5.21 -13.69
N ARG A 57 -1.35 4.43 -13.51
CA ARG A 57 -2.07 4.36 -12.23
C ARG A 57 -1.19 3.71 -11.16
N SER A 58 -0.42 2.68 -11.51
CA SER A 58 0.54 2.04 -10.61
C SER A 58 1.62 3.02 -10.17
N LEU A 59 2.15 3.82 -11.09
CA LEU A 59 3.16 4.82 -10.75
C LEU A 59 2.64 5.85 -9.73
N ILE A 60 1.39 6.30 -9.89
CA ILE A 60 0.76 7.24 -8.94
C ILE A 60 0.49 6.56 -7.59
N GLY A 61 -0.13 5.37 -7.60
CA GLY A 61 -0.45 4.65 -6.37
C GLY A 61 0.80 4.27 -5.57
N TYR A 62 1.83 3.72 -6.21
CA TYR A 62 3.09 3.38 -5.56
C TYR A 62 3.91 4.62 -5.20
N GLY A 63 3.83 5.70 -5.99
CA GLY A 63 4.47 6.97 -5.66
C GLY A 63 3.92 7.57 -4.36
N VAL A 64 2.60 7.55 -4.18
CA VAL A 64 1.98 8.01 -2.93
C VAL A 64 2.30 7.06 -1.77
N ALA A 65 2.24 5.74 -1.99
CA ALA A 65 2.68 4.78 -0.97
C ALA A 65 4.14 5.01 -0.53
N PHE A 66 5.02 5.34 -1.47
CA PHE A 66 6.42 5.68 -1.21
C PHE A 66 6.60 6.96 -0.41
N VAL A 67 5.62 7.88 -0.37
CA VAL A 67 5.67 9.03 0.55
C VAL A 67 5.16 8.63 1.94
N PHE A 68 4.08 7.85 2.00
CA PHE A 68 3.44 7.43 3.24
C PHE A 68 4.32 6.51 4.10
N VAL A 69 5.04 5.56 3.49
CA VAL A 69 5.89 4.62 4.23
C VAL A 69 7.06 5.31 4.95
N PRO A 70 7.94 6.07 4.28
CA PRO A 70 9.02 6.80 4.96
C PRO A 70 8.49 7.97 5.79
N GLY A 71 7.45 8.68 5.35
CA GLY A 71 6.82 9.73 6.16
C GLY A 71 6.29 9.19 7.48
N GLY A 72 5.59 8.06 7.45
CA GLY A 72 5.14 7.35 8.64
C GLY A 72 6.30 6.84 9.48
N ALA A 73 7.36 6.31 8.86
CA ALA A 73 8.53 5.81 9.59
C ALA A 73 9.29 6.92 10.31
N ILE A 74 9.42 8.09 9.67
CA ILE A 74 10.00 9.29 10.27
C ILE A 74 9.17 9.72 11.49
N ILE A 75 7.84 9.83 11.35
CA ILE A 75 6.96 10.18 12.47
C ILE A 75 7.11 9.16 13.60
N ALA A 76 7.06 7.86 13.29
CA ALA A 76 7.21 6.79 14.27
C ALA A 76 8.55 6.83 15.01
N HIS A 77 9.63 7.26 14.35
CA HIS A 77 10.94 7.44 14.98
C HIS A 77 10.97 8.61 15.97
N PHE A 78 10.20 9.67 15.73
CA PHE A 78 10.15 10.84 16.62
C PHE A 78 9.08 10.76 17.71
N THR A 79 8.11 9.86 17.58
CA THR A 79 7.01 9.67 18.55
C THR A 79 7.13 8.43 19.43
N GLY A 80 8.12 7.56 19.18
CA GLY A 80 8.45 6.39 19.98
C GLY A 80 9.62 6.63 20.91
#